data_AF-A0A7C8YPS7-F1
#
_entry.id   AF-A0A7C8YPS7-F1
#
_cell.length_a   1.000
_cell.length_b   1.000
_cell.length_c   1.000
_cell.angle_alpha   90.00
_cell.angle_beta   90.00
_cell.angle_gamma   90.00
#
_symmetry.space_group_name_H-M   'P 1'
#
loop_
_entity.id
_entity.type
_entity.pdbx_description
1 polymer ?
#
loop_
_entity_poly.entity_id
_entity_poly.type
_entity_poly.pdbx_seq_one_letter_code
_entity_poly.pdbx_strand_id
1 'polypeptide(L)'
;SYRLRRVKSRPKSTHNPSGDIQPMTLQWTQEESAVFDALEVPDDTRGSTYLAAFLSCWLCTFALPEDEKGFIRPGTFEAASKMAAGFKFSLAVPVLASIYRGLSGIFNATKPSNSMSFFPAHYLYGWLACYFNTHYVLDPAPTGPLMVHYSGFGGA
;
A
#
# COMPACT_ATOMS: atom_id res chain seq x y z
N SER A 1 -16.96 3.42 28.23
CA SER A 1 -15.68 3.18 28.90
C SER A 1 -15.09 1.90 28.31
N TYR A 2 -14.18 2.03 27.35
CA TYR A 2 -13.62 0.88 26.60
C TYR A 2 -12.45 0.28 27.38
N ARG A 3 -12.49 -1.02 27.67
CA ARG A 3 -11.39 -1.73 28.33
C ARG A 3 -10.40 -2.24 27.28
N LEU A 4 -9.19 -1.69 27.28
CA LEU A 4 -8.08 -2.19 26.46
C LEU A 4 -7.54 -3.46 27.11
N ARG A 5 -7.74 -4.62 26.46
CA ARG A 5 -7.26 -5.93 26.95
C ARG A 5 -5.97 -6.30 26.22
N ARG A 6 -4.86 -6.40 26.95
CA ARG A 6 -3.56 -6.84 26.42
C ARG A 6 -3.56 -8.38 26.32
N VAL A 7 -3.53 -8.94 25.10
CA VAL A 7 -3.52 -10.40 24.91
C VAL A 7 -2.14 -10.86 24.43
N LYS A 8 -1.51 -11.78 25.17
CA LYS A 8 -0.26 -12.49 24.80
C LYS A 8 -0.54 -13.67 23.86
N SER A 9 -1.17 -13.43 22.72
CA SER A 9 -1.30 -14.48 21.71
C SER A 9 -1.26 -13.85 20.33
N ARG A 10 -0.38 -14.37 19.46
CA ARG A 10 -0.49 -14.14 18.01
C ARG A 10 -1.96 -14.34 17.61
N PRO A 11 -2.55 -13.42 16.85
CA PRO A 11 -3.94 -13.55 16.44
C PRO A 11 -4.12 -14.89 15.72
N LYS A 12 -5.02 -15.74 16.23
CA LYS A 12 -5.32 -17.07 15.65
C LYS A 12 -5.93 -16.98 14.24
N SER A 13 -6.37 -15.78 13.85
CA SER A 13 -6.93 -15.48 12.55
C SER A 13 -6.52 -14.07 12.17
N THR A 14 -5.90 -13.93 11.00
CA THR A 14 -5.80 -12.64 10.34
C THR A 14 -7.11 -12.43 9.59
N HIS A 15 -7.89 -11.40 9.95
CA HIS A 15 -8.95 -10.88 9.08
C HIS A 15 -8.34 -10.18 7.85
N ASN A 16 -7.39 -10.85 7.21
CA ASN A 16 -6.95 -10.44 5.89
C ASN A 16 -8.15 -10.71 4.97
N PRO A 17 -8.54 -9.74 4.13
CA PRO A 17 -9.47 -10.04 3.06
C PRO A 17 -8.93 -11.26 2.30
N SER A 18 -9.83 -12.13 1.82
CA SER A 18 -9.44 -13.39 1.14
C SER A 18 -8.51 -13.17 -0.06
N GLY A 19 -8.33 -11.92 -0.49
CA GLY A 19 -7.65 -11.54 -1.73
C GLY A 19 -8.48 -11.88 -2.95
N ASP A 20 -9.69 -12.42 -2.75
CA ASP A 20 -10.60 -12.82 -3.79
C ASP A 20 -11.33 -11.58 -4.29
N ILE A 21 -10.73 -10.94 -5.29
CA ILE A 21 -11.34 -9.85 -6.02
C ILE A 21 -12.35 -10.50 -6.94
N GLN A 22 -13.64 -10.38 -6.60
CA GLN A 22 -14.69 -10.84 -7.51
C GLN A 22 -14.45 -10.21 -8.88
N PRO A 23 -14.59 -10.97 -9.98
CA PRO A 23 -14.47 -10.41 -11.31
C PRO A 23 -15.55 -9.35 -11.47
N MET A 24 -15.16 -8.10 -11.29
CA MET A 24 -16.01 -6.95 -11.54
C MET A 24 -16.25 -6.96 -13.04
N THR A 25 -17.51 -7.10 -13.47
CA THR A 25 -17.90 -6.68 -14.81
C THR A 25 -17.73 -5.16 -14.83
N LEU A 26 -16.55 -4.70 -15.25
CA LEU A 26 -16.22 -3.29 -15.35
C LEU A 26 -17.14 -2.66 -16.40
N GLN A 27 -18.26 -2.11 -15.94
CA GLN A 27 -19.01 -1.15 -16.72
C GLN A 27 -18.31 0.19 -16.58
N TRP A 28 -17.63 0.60 -17.64
CA TRP A 28 -16.95 1.88 -17.70
C TRP A 28 -17.97 3.01 -17.66
N THR A 29 -17.70 4.01 -16.83
CA THR A 29 -18.44 5.27 -16.88
C THR A 29 -18.19 5.98 -18.22
N GLN A 30 -19.03 6.95 -18.54
CA GLN A 30 -18.84 7.77 -19.75
C GLN A 30 -17.51 8.54 -19.71
N GLU A 31 -17.10 9.00 -18.53
CA GLU A 31 -15.84 9.70 -18.32
C GLU A 31 -14.64 8.78 -18.54
N GLU A 32 -14.65 7.58 -17.97
CA GLU A 32 -13.58 6.58 -18.16
C GLU A 32 -13.49 6.14 -19.63
N SER A 33 -14.64 5.94 -20.28
CA SER A 33 -14.68 5.57 -21.70
C SER A 33 -14.05 6.65 -22.57
N ALA A 34 -14.34 7.93 -22.32
CA ALA A 34 -13.74 9.05 -23.05
C ALA A 34 -12.22 9.11 -22.89
N VAL A 35 -11.68 8.73 -21.72
CA VAL A 35 -10.23 8.64 -21.50
C VAL A 35 -9.60 7.52 -22.33
N PHE A 36 -10.23 6.34 -22.38
CA PHE A 36 -9.75 5.24 -23.22
C PHE A 36 -9.78 5.60 -24.71
N ASP A 37 -10.85 6.26 -25.16
CA ASP A 37 -10.99 6.72 -26.54
C ASP A 37 -9.91 7.77 -26.88
N ALA A 38 -9.66 8.73 -25.99
CA ALA A 38 -8.63 9.76 -26.17
C ALA A 38 -7.19 9.18 -26.20
N LEU A 39 -6.98 8.06 -25.52
CA LEU A 39 -5.70 7.32 -25.51
C LEU A 39 -5.64 6.22 -26.59
N GLU A 40 -6.66 6.13 -27.45
CA GLU A 40 -6.78 5.13 -28.52
C GLU A 40 -6.62 3.68 -28.02
N VAL A 41 -7.10 3.39 -26.81
CA VAL A 41 -6.99 2.06 -26.19
C VAL A 41 -8.06 1.11 -26.76
N PRO A 42 -7.67 -0.02 -27.37
CA PRO A 42 -8.62 -1.02 -27.86
C PRO A 42 -9.52 -1.56 -26.76
N ASP A 43 -10.81 -1.77 -27.06
CA ASP A 43 -11.84 -2.21 -26.11
C ASP A 43 -11.46 -3.49 -25.35
N ASP A 44 -10.84 -4.45 -26.03
CA ASP A 44 -10.37 -5.72 -25.47
C ASP A 44 -9.22 -5.55 -24.46
N THR A 45 -8.50 -4.44 -24.52
CA THR A 45 -7.36 -4.13 -23.64
C THR A 45 -7.64 -3.05 -22.58
N ARG A 46 -8.84 -2.45 -22.56
CA ARG A 46 -9.22 -1.43 -21.57
C ARG A 46 -9.08 -1.94 -20.13
N GLY A 47 -9.50 -3.17 -19.88
CA GLY A 47 -9.41 -3.80 -18.55
C GLY A 47 -7.97 -3.96 -18.06
N SER A 48 -7.08 -4.48 -18.90
CA SER A 48 -5.65 -4.63 -18.57
C SER A 48 -4.95 -3.27 -18.43
N THR A 49 -5.33 -2.30 -19.27
CA THR A 49 -4.77 -0.94 -19.23
C THR A 49 -5.16 -0.23 -17.93
N TYR A 50 -6.43 -0.30 -17.56
CA TYR A 50 -6.92 0.22 -16.28
C TYR A 50 -6.18 -0.42 -15.10
N LEU A 51 -6.08 -1.76 -15.10
CA LEU A 51 -5.39 -2.50 -14.05
C LEU A 51 -3.90 -2.11 -13.96
N ALA A 52 -3.22 -1.97 -15.09
CA ALA A 52 -1.83 -1.52 -15.14
C ALA A 52 -1.67 -0.10 -14.59
N ALA A 53 -2.56 0.83 -14.95
CA ALA A 53 -2.57 2.19 -14.41
C ALA A 53 -2.83 2.20 -12.90
N PHE A 54 -3.85 1.46 -12.44
CA PHE A 54 -4.16 1.31 -11.02
C PHE A 54 -2.97 0.75 -10.23
N LEU A 55 -2.38 -0.35 -10.70
CA LEU A 55 -1.21 -0.97 -10.07
C LEU A 55 0.00 -0.03 -10.07
N SER A 56 0.19 0.74 -11.13
CA SER A 56 1.25 1.75 -11.21
C SER A 56 1.08 2.82 -10.14
N CYS A 57 -0.12 3.37 -10.01
CA CYS A 57 -0.46 4.35 -8.98
C CYS A 57 -0.30 3.75 -7.57
N TRP A 58 -0.79 2.53 -7.35
CA TRP A 58 -0.70 1.85 -6.06
C TRP A 58 0.76 1.58 -5.67
N LEU A 59 1.57 1.05 -6.59
CA LEU A 59 2.99 0.78 -6.35
C LEU A 59 3.75 2.08 -6.06
N CYS A 60 3.57 3.14 -6.86
CA CYS A 60 4.24 4.42 -6.65
C CYS A 60 3.78 5.13 -5.37
N THR A 61 2.56 4.90 -4.89
CA THR A 61 2.04 5.57 -3.69
C THR A 61 2.38 4.80 -2.42
N PHE A 62 2.21 3.48 -2.43
CA PHE A 62 2.25 2.66 -1.21
C PHE A 62 3.48 1.76 -1.12
N ALA A 63 3.93 1.14 -2.20
CA ALA A 63 5.04 0.19 -2.14
C ALA A 63 6.42 0.86 -2.31
N LEU A 64 6.51 1.77 -3.27
CA LEU A 64 7.74 2.39 -3.76
C LEU A 64 7.57 3.91 -3.89
N PRO A 65 7.27 4.61 -2.78
CA PRO A 65 7.13 6.06 -2.79
C PRO A 65 8.42 6.76 -3.26
N GLU A 66 8.23 7.86 -3.98
CA GLU A 66 9.28 8.78 -4.40
C GLU A 66 8.93 10.22 -3.98
N ASP A 67 9.95 11.06 -3.88
CA ASP A 67 9.85 12.49 -3.59
C ASP A 67 8.92 13.26 -4.55
N GLU A 68 8.91 12.87 -5.84
CA GLU A 68 8.14 13.56 -6.87
C GLU A 68 6.68 13.09 -6.88
N LYS A 69 5.83 13.83 -6.17
CA LYS A 69 4.39 13.60 -6.16
C LYS A 69 3.81 13.70 -7.57
N GLY A 70 3.06 12.66 -7.96
CA GLY A 70 2.27 12.66 -9.20
C GLY A 70 2.94 12.02 -10.41
N PHE A 71 4.16 11.50 -10.29
CA PHE A 71 4.84 10.81 -11.39
C PHE A 71 4.82 9.29 -11.21
N ILE A 72 4.54 8.58 -12.30
CA ILE A 72 4.69 7.13 -12.36
C ILE A 72 6.12 6.83 -12.84
N ARG A 73 6.92 6.15 -12.02
CA ARG A 73 8.26 5.67 -12.43
C ARG A 73 8.12 4.69 -13.60
N PRO A 74 8.91 4.82 -14.68
CA PRO A 74 8.87 3.87 -15.80
C PRO A 74 9.06 2.40 -15.38
N GLY A 75 9.99 2.12 -14.46
CA GLY A 75 10.19 0.76 -13.95
C GLY A 75 9.00 0.22 -13.15
N THR A 76 8.30 1.09 -12.42
CA THR A 76 7.07 0.70 -11.71
C THR A 76 5.94 0.45 -12.70
N PHE A 77 5.80 1.28 -13.73
CA PHE A 77 4.83 1.10 -14.81
C PHE A 77 5.05 -0.21 -15.57
N GLU A 78 6.30 -0.54 -15.90
CA GLU A 78 6.63 -1.80 -16.56
C GLU A 78 6.26 -3.01 -15.69
N ALA A 79 6.62 -2.97 -14.40
CA ALA A 79 6.27 -4.04 -13.46
C ALA A 79 4.75 -4.16 -13.29
N ALA A 80 4.04 -3.04 -13.16
CA ALA A 80 2.58 -2.98 -13.06
C ALA A 80 1.89 -3.54 -14.31
N SER A 81 2.42 -3.24 -15.50
CA SER A 81 1.90 -3.76 -16.77
C SER A 81 2.07 -5.27 -16.85
N LYS A 82 3.22 -5.80 -16.44
CA LYS A 82 3.44 -7.25 -16.32
C LYS A 82 2.53 -7.87 -15.26
N MET A 83 2.33 -7.21 -14.11
CA MET A 83 1.38 -7.68 -13.09
C MET A 83 -0.06 -7.75 -13.61
N ALA A 84 -0.49 -6.75 -14.39
CA ALA A 84 -1.80 -6.74 -15.03
C ALA A 84 -1.97 -7.89 -16.05
N ALA A 85 -0.88 -8.30 -16.70
CA ALA A 85 -0.83 -9.50 -17.55
C ALA A 85 -0.74 -10.82 -16.76
N GLY A 86 -0.78 -10.79 -15.42
CA GLY A 86 -0.80 -11.97 -14.56
C GLY A 86 0.57 -12.42 -14.04
N PHE A 87 1.65 -11.69 -14.32
CA PHE A 87 2.97 -12.00 -13.77
C PHE A 87 3.04 -11.67 -12.28
N LYS A 88 3.63 -12.58 -11.49
CA LYS A 88 3.79 -12.41 -10.05
C LYS A 88 5.16 -11.79 -9.74
N PHE A 89 5.17 -10.74 -8.92
CA PHE A 89 6.38 -10.08 -8.45
C PHE A 89 6.46 -10.14 -6.93
N SER A 90 7.66 -10.41 -6.40
CA SER A 90 7.91 -10.27 -4.97
C SER A 90 8.16 -8.81 -4.63
N LEU A 91 7.20 -8.17 -3.95
CA LEU A 91 7.35 -6.79 -3.49
C LEU A 91 8.22 -6.67 -2.23
N ALA A 92 8.46 -7.78 -1.52
CA ALA A 92 9.20 -7.74 -0.25
C ALA A 92 10.60 -7.14 -0.40
N VAL A 93 11.36 -7.61 -1.40
CA VAL A 93 12.73 -7.14 -1.66
C VAL A 93 12.78 -5.65 -2.03
N PRO A 94 12.04 -5.16 -3.04
CA PRO A 94 12.10 -3.74 -3.41
C PRO A 94 11.52 -2.82 -2.32
N VAL A 95 10.47 -3.24 -1.59
CA VAL A 95 9.93 -2.49 -0.44
C VAL A 95 10.96 -2.39 0.69
N LEU A 96 11.64 -3.49 1.05
CA LEU A 96 12.70 -3.48 2.07
C LEU A 96 13.87 -2.59 1.66
N ALA A 97 14.29 -2.65 0.40
CA ALA A 97 15.33 -1.78 -0.13
C ALA A 97 14.92 -0.30 -0.04
N SER A 98 13.65 0.03 -0.35
CA SER A 98 13.10 1.37 -0.21
C SER A 98 13.10 1.85 1.24
N ILE A 99 12.68 1.01 2.20
CA ILE A 99 12.74 1.30 3.64
C ILE A 99 14.19 1.55 4.08
N TYR A 100 15.11 0.68 3.70
CA TYR A 100 16.52 0.82 4.05
C TYR A 100 17.12 2.12 3.52
N ARG A 101 16.84 2.44 2.24
CA ARG A 101 17.26 3.70 1.61
C ARG A 101 16.70 4.89 2.37
N GLY A 102 15.41 4.88 2.70
CA GLY A 102 14.77 5.97 3.40
C GLY A 102 15.35 6.21 4.79
N LEU A 103 15.50 5.14 5.57
CA LEU A 103 16.11 5.19 6.91
C LEU A 103 17.57 5.64 6.85
N SER A 104 18.33 5.18 5.85
CA SER A 104 19.71 5.61 5.63
C SER A 104 19.78 7.12 5.29
N GLY A 105 18.81 7.63 4.53
CA GLY A 105 18.68 9.06 4.26
C GLY A 105 18.43 9.88 5.52
N ILE A 106 17.58 9.39 6.44
CA ILE A 106 17.33 10.03 7.74
C ILE A 106 18.60 10.00 8.61
N PHE A 107 19.26 8.84 8.70
CA PHE A 107 20.44 8.64 9.55
C PHE A 107 21.60 9.56 9.15
N ASN A 108 21.82 9.76 7.86
CA ASN A 108 22.89 10.61 7.35
C ASN A 108 22.53 12.10 7.30
N ALA A 109 21.28 12.48 7.57
CA ALA A 109 20.86 13.87 7.54
C ALA A 109 21.38 14.65 8.76
N THR A 110 21.87 15.87 8.52
CA THR A 110 22.36 16.77 9.60
C THR A 110 21.26 17.13 10.60
N LYS A 111 20.00 17.14 10.15
CA LYS A 111 18.80 17.28 10.97
C LYS A 111 17.79 16.22 10.51
N PRO A 112 17.53 15.18 11.33
CA PRO A 112 16.58 14.12 10.97
C PRO A 112 15.17 14.64 10.70
N SER A 113 14.76 15.72 11.36
CA SER A 113 13.46 16.38 11.14
C SER A 113 13.34 17.07 9.78
N ASN A 114 14.44 17.22 9.04
CA ASN A 114 14.50 17.88 7.74
C ASN A 114 14.96 16.93 6.63
N SER A 115 15.10 15.63 6.90
CA SER A 115 15.35 14.66 5.84
C SER A 115 14.08 14.53 5.02
N MET A 116 14.12 14.98 3.77
CA MET A 116 13.10 14.73 2.74
C MET A 116 13.14 13.26 2.30
N SER A 117 13.07 12.34 3.26
CA SER A 117 13.22 10.92 2.98
C SER A 117 11.85 10.27 2.89
N PHE A 118 11.57 9.64 1.74
CA PHE A 118 10.32 8.94 1.47
C PHE A 118 10.54 7.44 1.48
N PHE A 119 9.78 6.75 2.33
CA PHE A 119 9.74 5.30 2.38
C PHE A 119 8.36 4.85 2.91
N PRO A 120 7.94 3.62 2.63
CA PRO A 120 6.59 3.18 2.97
C PRO A 120 6.49 2.82 4.47
N ALA A 121 6.44 3.85 5.30
CA ALA A 121 6.50 3.75 6.76
C ALA A 121 5.37 2.90 7.36
N HIS A 122 4.21 2.83 6.70
CA HIS A 122 3.09 1.99 7.14
C HIS A 122 3.44 0.50 7.21
N TYR A 123 4.31 -0.02 6.32
CA TYR A 123 4.79 -1.40 6.43
C TYR A 123 5.68 -1.59 7.66
N LEU A 124 6.53 -0.60 7.98
CA LEU A 124 7.35 -0.63 9.19
C LEU A 124 6.49 -0.57 10.45
N TYR A 125 5.47 0.30 10.48
CA TYR A 125 4.53 0.37 11.59
C TYR A 125 3.74 -0.93 11.78
N GLY A 126 3.23 -1.51 10.70
CA GLY A 126 2.56 -2.81 10.75
C GLY A 126 3.49 -3.92 11.27
N TRP A 127 4.74 -3.95 10.80
CA TRP A 127 5.74 -4.89 11.28
C TRP A 127 6.06 -4.69 12.77
N LEU A 128 6.30 -3.46 13.21
CA LEU A 128 6.55 -3.13 14.62
C LEU A 128 5.37 -3.53 15.50
N ALA A 129 4.14 -3.25 15.06
CA ALA A 129 2.93 -3.59 15.80
C ALA A 129 2.73 -5.12 15.93
N CYS A 130 3.11 -5.88 14.90
CA CYS A 130 3.14 -7.33 14.94
C CYS A 130 4.26 -7.87 15.84
N TYR A 131 5.47 -7.29 15.74
CA TYR A 131 6.65 -7.74 16.47
C TYR A 131 6.53 -7.49 17.97
N PHE A 132 6.16 -6.27 18.36
CA PHE A 132 5.97 -5.87 19.77
C PHE A 132 4.58 -6.19 20.32
N ASN A 133 3.69 -6.76 19.48
CA ASN A 133 2.32 -7.10 19.85
C ASN A 133 1.56 -5.91 20.46
N THR A 134 1.73 -4.72 19.86
CA THR A 134 1.09 -3.45 20.28
C THR A 134 -0.20 -3.16 19.52
N HIS A 135 -0.70 -4.12 18.73
CA HIS A 135 -1.99 -4.01 18.07
C HIS A 135 -3.13 -4.22 19.08
N TYR A 136 -4.08 -3.29 19.10
CA TYR A 136 -5.31 -3.44 19.86
C TYR A 136 -6.39 -4.00 18.94
N VAL A 137 -6.96 -5.15 19.30
CA VAL A 137 -8.21 -5.60 18.69
C VAL A 137 -9.32 -4.77 19.31
N LEU A 138 -10.02 -3.99 18.49
CA LEU A 138 -11.20 -3.26 18.93
C LEU A 138 -12.32 -4.28 19.18
N ASP A 139 -12.92 -4.20 20.37
CA ASP A 139 -14.08 -4.99 20.78
C ASP A 139 -15.21 -4.02 21.21
N PRO A 140 -16.34 -3.97 20.49
CA PRO A 140 -16.69 -4.78 19.32
C PRO A 140 -15.88 -4.43 18.06
N ALA A 141 -15.75 -5.41 17.16
CA ALA A 141 -15.14 -5.21 15.86
C ALA A 141 -15.87 -4.07 15.13
N PRO A 142 -15.15 -3.08 14.57
CA PRO A 142 -15.82 -1.95 13.95
C PRO A 142 -16.60 -2.37 12.71
N THR A 143 -17.80 -1.82 12.56
CA THR A 143 -18.62 -2.02 11.37
C THR A 143 -18.09 -1.16 10.22
N GLY A 144 -17.06 -1.65 9.52
CA GLY A 144 -16.51 -1.03 8.31
C GLY A 144 -14.98 -0.99 8.25
N PRO A 145 -14.39 -0.65 7.08
CA PRO A 145 -12.95 -0.47 6.93
C PRO A 145 -12.50 0.78 7.70
N LEU A 146 -11.97 0.60 8.89
CA LEU A 146 -11.33 1.67 9.66
C LEU A 146 -9.83 1.69 9.39
N MET A 147 -9.35 2.87 9.01
CA MET A 147 -7.92 3.17 9.02
C MET A 147 -7.43 3.03 10.46
N VAL A 148 -6.59 2.03 10.72
CA VAL A 148 -6.16 1.69 12.07
C VAL A 148 -5.33 2.85 12.63
N HIS A 149 -5.89 3.61 13.56
CA HIS A 149 -5.15 4.59 14.34
C HIS A 149 -4.22 3.83 15.30
N TYR A 150 -2.96 3.67 14.92
CA TYR A 150 -1.92 3.16 15.82
C TYR A 150 -1.48 4.28 16.77
N SER A 151 -1.93 4.25 18.02
CA SER A 151 -1.30 5.02 19.10
C SER A 151 -0.32 4.13 19.85
N GLY A 152 0.97 4.47 19.77
CA GLY A 152 2.01 3.81 20.54
C GLY A 152 1.83 4.08 22.04
N PHE A 153 1.97 3.04 22.87
CA PHE A 153 2.07 3.21 24.32
C PHE A 153 3.51 3.58 24.67
N GLY A 154 3.77 4.87 24.90
CA GLY A 154 5.10 5.38 25.19
C GLY A 154 5.19 6.89 25.15
N GLY A 155 4.27 7.57 25.84
CA GLY A 155 4.46 8.95 26.28
C GLY A 155 4.62 8.91 27.79
N ALA A 156 5.77 9.36 28.29
CA ALA A 156 5.97 9.67 29.70
C ALA A 156 5.07 10.83 30.13
#